data_AF-A0ABD2PV02-F1
#
_entry.id   AF-A0ABD2PV02-F1
#
_cell.length_a   1.000
_cell.length_b   1.000
_cell.length_c   1.000
_cell.angle_alpha   90.00
_cell.angle_beta   90.00
_cell.angle_gamma   90.00
#
_symmetry.space_group_name_H-M   'P 1'
#
loop_
_entity.id
_entity.type
_entity.pdbx_description
1 polymer ?
#
loop_
_entity_poly.entity_id
_entity_poly.type
_entity_poly.pdbx_seq_one_letter_code
_entity_poly.pdbx_strand_id
1 'polypeptide(L)'
;MRQLIVILCLLAAAHPVPYGHNYFELKFFNDSSLKCNDGSPAGYYYRAAKNVESRDWLIFLEGGWYCFDKETCFSRHLQHPKLFSSNNWNKRRYLTGILSSEKRLNPVYHEYHN
;
A
#
# COMPACT_ATOMS: atom_id res chain seq x y z
N MET A 1 5.97 23.14 -2.80
CA MET A 1 5.34 21.97 -3.44
C MET A 1 6.39 21.29 -4.32
N ARG A 2 7.06 20.24 -3.81
CA ARG A 2 8.06 19.49 -4.58
C ARG A 2 7.44 18.18 -5.02
N GLN A 3 7.46 17.94 -6.33
CA GLN A 3 6.90 16.77 -7.00
C GLN A 3 7.70 15.51 -6.68
N LEU A 4 6.99 14.37 -6.67
CA LEU A 4 7.47 13.02 -6.42
C LEU A 4 8.72 12.65 -7.26
N ILE A 5 9.69 12.02 -6.60
CA ILE A 5 10.65 11.10 -7.23
C ILE A 5 10.39 9.73 -6.59
N VAL A 6 9.87 8.79 -7.37
CA VAL A 6 9.74 7.38 -6.98
C VAL A 6 11.08 6.71 -7.28
N ILE A 7 11.98 6.62 -6.31
CA ILE A 7 13.14 5.71 -6.38
C ILE A 7 12.72 4.40 -5.71
N LEU A 8 12.38 3.41 -6.53
CA LEU A 8 12.17 2.04 -6.09
C LEU A 8 13.55 1.37 -5.92
N CYS A 9 14.04 1.28 -4.69
CA CYS A 9 15.16 0.41 -4.35
C CYS A 9 14.67 -0.56 -3.26
N LEU A 10 14.15 -1.72 -3.68
CA LEU A 10 13.64 -2.75 -2.78
C LEU A 10 14.73 -3.82 -2.59
N LEU A 11 15.37 -3.80 -1.42
CA LEU A 11 16.08 -4.98 -0.90
C LEU A 11 15.03 -5.92 -0.30
N ALA A 12 14.74 -7.04 -0.98
CA ALA A 12 13.82 -8.05 -0.48
C ALA A 12 14.57 -9.04 0.43
N ALA A 13 14.30 -9.00 1.74
CA ALA A 13 14.63 -10.10 2.64
C ALA A 13 13.52 -11.16 2.58
N ALA A 14 13.80 -12.29 1.94
CA ALA A 14 12.89 -13.42 1.84
C ALA A 14 12.70 -14.08 3.22
N HIS A 15 11.52 -13.92 3.81
CA HIS A 15 11.06 -14.73 4.95
C HIS A 15 10.03 -15.75 4.44
N PRO A 16 9.99 -16.98 4.99
CA PRO A 16 9.01 -17.98 4.59
C PRO A 16 7.60 -17.51 4.96
N VAL A 17 6.71 -17.37 3.97
CA VAL A 17 5.31 -16.99 4.19
C VAL A 17 4.48 -18.26 4.42
N PRO A 18 3.82 -18.43 5.57
CA PRO A 18 2.93 -19.56 5.77
C PRO A 18 1.72 -19.44 4.83
N TYR A 19 1.39 -20.56 4.18
CA TYR A 19 0.32 -20.72 3.21
C TYR A 19 -0.99 -20.00 3.59
N GLY A 20 -1.57 -19.24 2.66
CA GLY A 20 -3.02 -19.04 2.60
C GLY A 20 -3.63 -17.77 3.19
N HIS A 21 -2.93 -16.63 3.22
CA HIS A 21 -3.54 -15.37 3.68
C HIS A 21 -3.76 -14.38 2.53
N ASN A 22 -5.03 -14.12 2.19
CA ASN A 22 -5.50 -13.02 1.31
C ASN A 22 -5.33 -11.62 1.94
N TYR A 23 -4.54 -11.51 3.00
CA TYR A 23 -4.36 -10.28 3.75
C TYR A 23 -3.03 -9.64 3.40
N PHE A 24 -3.06 -8.34 3.24
CA PHE A 24 -1.88 -7.52 3.08
C PHE A 24 -1.46 -6.98 4.43
N GLU A 25 -0.16 -6.99 4.70
CA GLU A 25 0.42 -6.44 5.91
C GLU A 25 0.93 -5.03 5.69
N LEU A 26 0.63 -4.13 6.63
CA LEU A 26 1.16 -2.77 6.62
C LEU A 26 2.67 -2.79 6.89
N LYS A 27 3.43 -2.13 6.03
CA LYS A 27 4.86 -1.82 6.19
C LYS A 27 5.05 -0.32 6.06
N PHE A 28 5.65 0.30 7.07
CA PHE A 28 6.08 1.70 6.99
C PHE A 28 7.45 1.80 6.34
N PHE A 29 7.73 2.93 5.69
CA PHE A 29 9.09 3.21 5.23
C PHE A 29 10.02 3.47 6.42
N ASN A 30 11.26 3.02 6.31
CA ASN A 30 12.30 3.29 7.31
C ASN A 30 12.77 4.75 7.26
N ASP A 31 12.66 5.40 6.10
CA ASP A 31 12.98 6.81 5.93
C ASP A 31 11.87 7.68 6.54
N SER A 32 12.20 8.36 7.64
CA SER A 32 11.28 9.19 8.38
C SER A 32 10.88 10.47 7.65
N SER A 33 11.56 10.85 6.56
CA SER A 33 11.19 11.99 5.71
C SER A 33 9.96 11.73 4.84
N LEU A 34 9.60 10.46 4.63
CA LEU A 34 8.43 10.07 3.84
C LEU A 34 7.17 10.15 4.70
N LYS A 35 6.34 11.17 4.44
CA LYS A 35 5.18 11.51 5.28
C LYS A 35 3.86 11.57 4.50
N CYS A 36 2.78 11.28 5.22
CA CYS A 36 1.42 11.65 4.86
C CYS A 36 1.19 13.16 5.04
N ASN A 37 -0.01 13.65 4.68
CA ASN A 37 -0.33 15.08 4.72
C ASN A 37 -0.36 15.68 6.13
N ASP A 38 -0.62 14.87 7.15
CA ASP A 38 -0.58 15.27 8.57
C ASP A 38 0.81 15.07 9.23
N GLY A 39 1.81 14.62 8.47
CA GLY A 39 3.15 14.34 8.99
C GLY A 39 3.34 12.93 9.57
N SER A 40 2.32 12.09 9.59
CA SER A 40 2.47 10.68 10.00
C SER A 40 3.32 9.88 8.99
N PRO A 41 3.95 8.76 9.38
CA PRO A 41 4.81 7.99 8.48
C PRO A 41 4.06 7.43 7.26
N ALA A 42 4.61 7.57 6.06
CA ALA A 42 4.08 6.90 4.89
C ALA A 42 4.40 5.39 4.90
N GLY A 43 3.59 4.60 4.20
CA GLY A 43 3.76 3.16 4.11
C GLY A 43 2.96 2.53 2.98
N TYR A 44 3.06 1.21 2.87
CA TYR A 44 2.37 0.40 1.87
C TYR A 44 1.89 -0.90 2.49
N TYR A 45 0.95 -1.55 1.81
CA TYR A 45 0.43 -2.86 2.17
C TYR A 45 1.08 -3.90 1.27
N TYR A 46 1.57 -5.00 1.86
CA TYR A 46 2.31 -6.03 1.14
C TYR A 46 1.80 -7.44 1.45
N ARG A 47 1.72 -8.27 0.42
CA ARG A 47 1.46 -9.69 0.38
C ARG A 47 2.46 -10.32 -0.58
N ALA A 48 3.20 -11.30 -0.09
CA ALA A 48 4.12 -12.06 -0.94
C ALA A 48 3.37 -12.89 -1.98
N ALA A 49 4.02 -13.10 -3.13
CA ALA A 49 3.62 -14.13 -4.09
C ALA A 49 3.56 -15.51 -3.42
N LYS A 50 2.71 -16.40 -3.95
CA LYS A 50 2.66 -17.80 -3.49
C LYS A 50 3.94 -18.55 -3.84
N ASN A 51 4.48 -18.29 -5.04
CA ASN A 51 5.79 -18.75 -5.43
C ASN A 51 6.84 -17.73 -4.95
N VAL A 52 7.73 -18.16 -4.05
CA VAL A 52 8.79 -17.31 -3.47
C VAL A 52 9.82 -16.87 -4.52
N GLU A 53 9.94 -17.60 -5.63
CA GLU A 53 10.85 -17.27 -6.73
C GLU A 53 10.23 -16.29 -7.75
N SER A 54 8.96 -15.91 -7.57
CA SER A 54 8.30 -14.94 -8.44
C SER A 54 9.06 -13.62 -8.47
N ARG A 55 9.19 -13.05 -9.66
CA ARG A 55 9.81 -11.73 -9.87
C ARG A 55 8.79 -10.69 -10.32
N ASP A 56 7.52 -11.08 -10.37
CA ASP A 56 6.43 -10.24 -10.88
C ASP A 56 5.79 -9.46 -9.73
N TRP A 57 5.59 -8.16 -9.96
CA TRP A 57 5.05 -7.22 -8.98
C TRP A 57 3.82 -6.51 -9.54
N LEU A 58 2.80 -6.36 -8.70
CA LEU A 58 1.62 -5.54 -8.96
C LEU A 58 1.55 -4.43 -7.91
N ILE A 59 1.84 -3.21 -8.31
CA ILE A 59 1.77 -2.03 -7.44
C ILE A 59 0.43 -1.32 -7.70
N PHE A 60 -0.39 -1.23 -6.65
CA PHE A 60 -1.68 -0.52 -6.71
C PHE A 60 -1.63 0.81 -5.96
N LEU A 61 -1.99 1.88 -6.64
CA LEU A 61 -2.08 3.21 -6.06
C LEU A 61 -3.55 3.51 -5.70
N GLU A 62 -3.84 3.53 -4.40
CA GLU A 62 -5.18 3.86 -3.89
C GLU A 62 -5.56 5.30 -4.30
N GLY A 63 -6.74 5.45 -4.90
CA GLY A 63 -7.27 6.74 -5.31
C GLY A 63 -8.01 7.47 -4.18
N GLY A 64 -8.96 8.32 -4.56
CA GLY A 64 -9.85 9.00 -3.60
C GLY A 64 -9.71 10.51 -3.59
N TRP A 65 -9.64 11.14 -4.77
CA TRP A 65 -9.59 12.61 -4.95
C TRP A 65 -8.36 13.27 -4.30
N TYR A 66 -8.27 14.59 -4.44
CA TYR A 66 -7.21 15.43 -3.92
C TYR A 66 -7.78 16.68 -3.25
N CYS A 67 -6.93 17.45 -2.57
CA CYS A 67 -7.21 18.82 -2.12
C CYS A 67 -6.16 19.75 -2.74
N PHE A 68 -6.49 21.03 -2.88
CA PHE A 68 -5.68 21.97 -3.67
C PHE A 68 -5.44 23.32 -2.97
N ASP A 69 -6.09 23.57 -1.84
CA ASP A 69 -5.87 24.73 -0.98
C ASP A 69 -6.03 24.35 0.51
N LYS A 70 -5.80 25.31 1.41
CA LYS A 70 -5.77 25.05 2.85
C LYS A 70 -7.14 24.63 3.37
N GLU A 71 -8.19 25.27 2.88
CA GLU A 71 -9.58 25.06 3.27
C GLU A 71 -10.07 23.68 2.83
N THR A 72 -9.82 23.29 1.57
CA THR A 72 -10.15 21.97 1.04
C THR A 72 -9.33 20.86 1.69
N CYS A 73 -8.05 21.09 2.01
CA CYS A 73 -7.24 20.10 2.70
C CYS A 73 -7.66 19.92 4.17
N PHE A 74 -8.03 21.00 4.86
CA PHE A 74 -8.60 20.92 6.20
C PHE A 74 -9.92 20.14 6.20
N SER A 75 -10.82 20.48 5.28
CA SER A 75 -12.09 19.77 5.11
C SER A 75 -11.88 18.28 4.81
N ARG A 76 -10.93 17.96 3.91
CA ARG A 76 -10.56 16.59 3.56
C ARG A 76 -9.99 15.83 4.76
N HIS A 77 -9.15 16.45 5.59
CA HIS A 77 -8.60 15.82 6.78
C HIS A 77 -9.71 15.34 7.72
N LEU A 78 -10.75 16.16 7.92
CA LEU A 78 -11.88 15.82 8.78
C LEU A 78 -12.80 14.76 8.17
N GLN A 79 -13.09 14.84 6.86
CA GLN A 79 -14.05 13.95 6.21
C GLN A 79 -13.43 12.60 5.80
N HIS A 80 -12.15 12.59 5.44
CA HIS A 80 -11.45 11.41 4.92
C HIS A 80 -10.11 11.18 5.64
N PRO A 81 -10.10 11.00 6.98
CA PRO A 81 -8.88 10.94 7.76
C PRO A 81 -7.93 9.80 7.34
N LYS A 82 -8.46 8.68 6.83
CA LYS A 82 -7.64 7.54 6.34
C LYS A 82 -6.86 7.81 5.06
N LEU A 83 -7.32 8.79 4.25
CA LEU A 83 -6.64 9.24 3.02
C LEU A 83 -5.75 10.47 3.27
N PHE A 84 -5.62 10.88 4.54
CA PHE A 84 -4.85 12.04 4.94
C PHE A 84 -3.76 11.69 5.97
N SER A 85 -4.02 10.69 6.82
CA SER A 85 -3.18 10.22 7.91
C SER A 85 -3.05 8.69 7.91
N SER A 86 -1.87 8.20 8.30
CA SER A 86 -1.59 6.78 8.53
C SER A 86 -1.78 6.33 9.99
N ASN A 87 -2.05 7.24 10.93
CA ASN A 87 -2.14 6.92 12.36
C ASN A 87 -3.19 5.85 12.69
N ASN A 88 -4.24 5.76 11.87
CA ASN A 88 -5.37 4.84 12.08
C ASN A 88 -5.44 3.74 11.01
N TRP A 89 -4.33 3.43 10.34
CA TRP A 89 -4.28 2.33 9.40
C TRP A 89 -4.25 0.98 10.12
N ASN A 90 -5.10 0.06 9.67
CA ASN A 90 -5.12 -1.30 10.19
C ASN A 90 -3.82 -2.04 9.81
N LYS A 91 -3.27 -2.83 10.73
CA LYS A 91 -2.06 -3.64 10.48
C LYS A 91 -2.23 -4.61 9.31
N ARG A 92 -3.47 -5.04 9.05
CA ARG A 92 -3.83 -5.92 7.93
C ARG A 92 -5.03 -5.37 7.16
N ARG A 93 -5.01 -5.55 5.84
CA ARG A 93 -6.16 -5.27 4.95
C ARG A 93 -6.49 -6.51 4.13
N TYR A 94 -7.78 -6.76 3.93
CA TYR A 94 -8.26 -7.73 2.95
C TYR A 94 -8.65 -6.98 1.69
N LEU A 95 -8.02 -7.33 0.56
CA LEU A 95 -8.24 -6.68 -0.73
C LEU A 95 -8.65 -7.73 -1.77
N THR A 96 -9.61 -7.38 -2.63
CA THR A 96 -10.23 -8.29 -3.61
C THR A 96 -9.98 -7.81 -5.04
N GLY A 97 -10.66 -8.43 -6.02
CA GLY A 97 -10.50 -8.08 -7.43
C GLY A 97 -9.08 -8.34 -7.90
N ILE A 98 -8.48 -7.37 -8.59
CA ILE A 98 -7.14 -7.48 -9.19
C ILE A 98 -6.01 -7.69 -8.15
N LEU A 99 -6.25 -7.42 -6.86
CA LEU A 99 -5.26 -7.63 -5.79
C LEU A 99 -5.42 -8.98 -5.08
N SER A 100 -6.47 -9.74 -5.42
CA SER A 100 -6.76 -11.04 -4.79
C SER A 100 -5.71 -12.09 -5.15
N SER A 101 -5.44 -13.00 -4.21
CA SER A 101 -4.61 -14.20 -4.43
C SER A 101 -5.40 -15.40 -4.99
N GLU A 102 -6.70 -15.24 -5.20
CA GLU A 102 -7.59 -16.27 -5.73
C GLU A 102 -7.67 -16.17 -7.24
N LYS A 103 -7.25 -17.24 -7.95
CA LYS A 103 -7.33 -17.31 -9.43
C LYS A 103 -8.73 -17.04 -9.98
N ARG A 104 -9.78 -17.39 -9.22
CA ARG A 104 -11.18 -17.11 -9.61
C ARG A 104 -11.50 -15.62 -9.67
N LEU A 105 -10.92 -14.82 -8.78
CA LEU A 105 -11.14 -13.37 -8.69
C LEU A 105 -10.09 -12.56 -9.46
N ASN A 106 -8.87 -13.11 -9.58
CA ASN A 106 -7.74 -12.51 -10.26
C ASN A 106 -7.05 -13.54 -11.18
N PRO A 107 -7.62 -13.82 -12.37
CA PRO A 107 -7.12 -14.90 -13.23
C PRO A 107 -5.69 -14.71 -13.70
N VAL A 108 -5.23 -13.46 -13.80
CA VAL A 108 -3.95 -13.09 -14.41
C VAL A 108 -2.84 -12.86 -13.37
N TYR A 109 -3.11 -12.13 -12.29
CA TYR A 109 -2.07 -11.62 -11.40
C TYR A 109 -2.07 -12.23 -9.99
N HIS A 110 -2.85 -13.29 -9.73
CA HIS A 110 -3.03 -13.86 -8.38
C HIS A 110 -1.73 -14.36 -7.73
N GLU A 111 -0.71 -14.67 -8.54
CA GLU A 111 0.59 -15.15 -8.09
C GLU A 111 1.66 -14.05 -7.98
N TYR A 112 1.32 -12.78 -8.26
CA TYR A 112 2.27 -11.66 -8.19
C TYR A 112 2.50 -11.25 -6.74
N HIS A 113 3.69 -10.72 -6.47
CA HIS A 113 3.92 -9.90 -5.29
C HIS A 113 3.06 -8.65 -5.39
N ASN A 114 2.44 -8.25 -4.27
CA ASN A 114 1.54 -7.11 -4.24
C ASN A 114 1.73 -6.36 -2.93
#